data_AF-A0A2D7FFZ3-F1
#
_entry.id   AF-A0A2D7FFZ3-F1
#
_cell.length_a   1.000
_cell.length_b   1.000
_cell.length_c   1.000
_cell.angle_alpha   90.00
_cell.angle_beta   90.00
_cell.angle_gamma   90.00
#
_symmetry.space_group_name_H-M   'P 1'
#
loop_
_entity.id
_entity.type
_entity.pdbx_description
1 polymer ?
#
loop_
_entity_poly.entity_id
_entity_poly.type
_entity_poly.pdbx_seq_one_letter_code
_entity_poly.pdbx_strand_id
1 'polypeptide(L)'
;MQSGVAVRTMKALSVTAIAAFITVIQADYAFAQAEANPEGLLANTQNYWVRITSWIAKEYAEAPALVIAGGVALCAPIAAVFGLALRGVLRQRPPAIDPVPLTKPPRGWQIQARLELVDPQNDREQFKIGHGLVRIGREEDNDVQLVHKTVHRYHAVIERTPESEFVITDVSGEDGNGVRVNGERIQRHRLRGGETIDIGRSQLKFELSEA
;
A
#
# COMPACT_ATOMS: atom_id res chain seq x y z
N MET A 1 19.28 -59.89 -10.01
CA MET A 1 20.02 -58.64 -10.32
C MET A 1 19.47 -57.38 -9.65
N GLN A 2 18.56 -57.44 -8.65
CA GLN A 2 18.03 -56.25 -7.97
C GLN A 2 18.64 -55.93 -6.59
N SER A 3 19.45 -56.82 -6.00
CA SER A 3 20.06 -56.61 -4.68
C SER A 3 21.28 -55.68 -4.67
N GLY A 4 21.89 -55.37 -5.83
CA GLY A 4 23.11 -54.56 -5.91
C GLY A 4 22.88 -53.05 -5.95
N VAL A 5 21.72 -52.59 -6.43
CA VAL A 5 21.42 -51.16 -6.60
C VAL A 5 20.99 -50.55 -5.26
N ALA A 6 20.11 -51.22 -4.51
CA ALA A 6 19.64 -50.76 -3.20
C ALA A 6 20.78 -50.66 -2.15
N VAL A 7 21.75 -51.58 -2.21
CA VAL A 7 22.92 -51.57 -1.32
C VAL A 7 23.90 -50.44 -1.70
N ARG A 8 23.99 -50.08 -2.98
CA ARG A 8 24.80 -48.94 -3.45
C ARG A 8 24.17 -47.60 -3.06
N THR A 9 22.84 -47.45 -3.19
CA THR A 9 22.13 -46.22 -2.82
C THR A 9 22.11 -45.99 -1.31
N MET A 10 21.96 -47.04 -0.48
CA MET A 10 22.09 -46.92 0.98
C MET A 10 23.51 -46.55 1.42
N LYS A 11 24.54 -47.14 0.81
CA LYS A 11 25.94 -46.78 1.09
C LYS A 11 26.25 -45.34 0.71
N ALA A 12 25.70 -44.85 -0.41
CA ALA A 12 25.83 -43.46 -0.82
C ALA A 12 25.19 -42.52 0.21
N LEU A 13 23.94 -42.76 0.64
CA LEU A 13 23.27 -41.95 1.67
C LEU A 13 24.02 -41.90 3.01
N SER A 14 24.58 -43.03 3.47
CA SER A 14 25.37 -43.06 4.72
C SER A 14 26.68 -42.28 4.60
N VAL A 15 27.35 -42.35 3.44
CA VAL A 15 28.62 -41.66 3.21
C VAL A 15 28.38 -40.14 3.07
N THR A 16 27.27 -39.72 2.47
CA THR A 16 26.90 -38.31 2.34
C THR A 16 26.54 -37.67 3.67
N ALA A 17 25.82 -38.37 4.55
CA ALA A 17 25.51 -37.90 5.90
C ALA A 17 26.77 -37.78 6.77
N ILE A 18 27.69 -38.75 6.67
CA ILE A 18 28.99 -38.71 7.37
C ILE A 18 29.86 -37.56 6.84
N ALA A 19 29.89 -37.32 5.53
CA ALA A 19 30.65 -36.21 4.93
C ALA A 19 30.10 -34.84 5.34
N ALA A 20 28.77 -34.67 5.38
CA ALA A 20 28.15 -33.44 5.87
C ALA A 20 28.43 -33.21 7.36
N PHE A 21 28.36 -34.26 8.19
CA PHE A 21 28.67 -34.18 9.62
C PHE A 21 30.15 -33.85 9.87
N ILE A 22 31.08 -34.45 9.10
CA ILE A 22 32.50 -34.09 9.13
C ILE A 22 32.69 -32.64 8.72
N THR A 23 31.97 -32.14 7.71
CA THR A 23 32.10 -30.74 7.25
C THR A 23 31.62 -29.75 8.31
N VAL A 24 30.57 -30.09 9.06
CA VAL A 24 30.08 -29.29 10.20
C VAL A 24 31.08 -29.31 11.36
N ILE A 25 31.66 -30.47 11.70
CA ILE A 25 32.72 -30.58 12.72
C ILE A 25 33.98 -29.81 12.31
N GLN A 26 34.35 -29.84 11.03
CA GLN A 26 35.50 -29.10 10.50
C GLN A 26 35.26 -27.59 10.49
N ALA A 27 34.01 -27.15 10.25
CA ALA A 27 33.63 -25.75 10.36
C ALA A 27 33.67 -25.25 11.82
N ASP A 28 33.22 -26.07 12.77
CA ASP A 28 33.29 -25.78 14.22
C ASP A 28 34.74 -25.73 14.72
N TYR A 29 35.59 -26.67 14.27
CA TYR A 29 37.03 -26.67 14.57
C TYR A 29 37.77 -25.46 13.94
N ALA A 30 37.37 -25.06 12.73
CA ALA A 30 37.91 -23.87 12.08
C ALA A 30 37.48 -22.58 12.79
N PHE A 31 36.27 -22.53 13.34
CA PHE A 31 35.78 -21.40 14.12
C PHE A 31 36.50 -21.30 15.48
N ALA A 32 36.76 -22.43 16.14
CA ALA A 32 37.58 -22.49 17.36
C ALA A 32 39.05 -22.08 17.12
N GLN A 33 39.62 -22.39 15.95
CA GLN A 33 40.96 -21.93 15.54
C GLN A 33 41.00 -20.47 15.08
N ALA A 34 39.87 -19.90 14.64
CA ALA A 34 39.74 -18.52 14.19
C ALA A 34 40.06 -17.50 15.29
N GLU A 35 39.75 -17.86 16.54
CA GLU A 35 40.03 -17.06 17.73
C GLU A 35 41.54 -16.96 18.02
N ALA A 36 42.33 -17.93 17.53
CA ALA A 36 43.78 -17.98 17.69
C ALA A 36 44.58 -17.44 16.49
N ASN A 37 44.04 -17.44 15.27
CA ASN A 37 44.70 -16.88 14.09
C ASN A 37 43.70 -16.39 13.01
N PRO A 38 43.30 -15.10 13.02
CA PRO A 38 42.24 -14.58 12.16
C PRO A 38 42.62 -14.50 10.67
N GLU A 39 43.90 -14.37 10.33
CA GLU A 39 44.35 -14.27 8.93
C GLU A 39 44.29 -15.61 8.17
N GLY A 40 44.38 -16.75 8.89
CA GLY A 40 44.25 -18.09 8.30
C GLY A 40 42.82 -18.45 7.90
N LEU A 41 41.81 -17.76 8.44
CA LEU A 41 40.41 -18.06 8.18
C LEU A 41 40.00 -17.71 6.75
N LEU A 42 40.40 -16.52 6.29
CA LEU A 42 40.07 -16.05 4.94
C LEU A 42 40.78 -16.86 3.85
N ALA A 43 42.02 -17.28 4.09
CA ALA A 43 42.76 -18.14 3.16
C ALA A 43 42.16 -19.55 3.02
N ASN A 44 41.55 -20.09 4.08
CA ASN A 44 40.95 -21.43 4.07
C ASN A 44 39.51 -21.41 3.52
N THR A 45 38.74 -20.33 3.75
CA THR A 45 37.34 -20.19 3.29
C THR A 45 37.19 -20.22 1.76
N GLN A 46 38.15 -19.70 1.00
CA GLN A 46 38.12 -19.72 -0.46
C GLN A 46 38.19 -21.15 -1.03
N ASN A 47 38.86 -22.07 -0.33
CA ASN A 47 38.92 -23.48 -0.71
C ASN A 47 37.64 -24.26 -0.36
N TYR A 48 36.87 -23.81 0.64
CA TYR A 48 35.61 -24.46 1.02
C TYR A 48 34.50 -24.23 -0.01
N TRP A 49 34.32 -23.00 -0.47
CA TRP A 49 33.27 -22.67 -1.44
C TRP A 49 33.41 -23.45 -2.75
N VAL A 50 34.64 -23.54 -3.29
CA VAL A 50 34.91 -24.30 -4.52
C VAL A 50 34.68 -25.80 -4.34
N ARG A 51 35.01 -26.35 -3.17
CA ARG A 51 34.77 -27.77 -2.86
C ARG A 51 33.29 -28.09 -2.72
N ILE A 52 32.52 -27.20 -2.10
CA ILE A 52 31.06 -27.36 -1.95
C ILE A 52 30.37 -27.26 -3.32
N THR A 53 30.68 -26.24 -4.12
CA THR A 53 30.02 -26.05 -5.42
C THR A 53 30.37 -27.15 -6.41
N SER A 54 31.62 -27.63 -6.45
CA SER A 54 32.03 -28.75 -7.30
C SER A 54 31.41 -30.09 -6.86
N TRP A 55 31.28 -30.33 -5.56
CA TRP A 55 30.57 -31.49 -5.03
C TRP A 55 29.08 -31.46 -5.41
N ILE A 56 28.39 -30.34 -5.21
CA ILE A 56 26.98 -30.17 -5.60
C ILE A 56 26.81 -30.37 -7.11
N ALA A 57 27.70 -29.79 -7.93
CA ALA A 57 27.63 -29.93 -9.39
C ALA A 57 27.79 -31.38 -9.85
N LYS A 58 28.70 -32.13 -9.22
CA LYS A 58 28.89 -33.56 -9.50
C LYS A 58 27.67 -34.38 -9.10
N GLU A 59 27.15 -34.17 -7.89
CA GLU A 59 25.99 -34.90 -7.38
C GLU A 59 24.71 -34.58 -8.17
N TYR A 60 24.55 -33.33 -8.60
CA TYR A 60 23.43 -32.90 -9.45
C TYR A 60 23.44 -33.58 -10.82
N ALA A 61 24.62 -33.87 -11.38
CA ALA A 61 24.74 -34.60 -12.64
C ALA A 61 24.33 -36.08 -12.54
N GLU A 62 24.56 -36.70 -11.38
CA GLU A 62 24.23 -38.12 -11.14
C GLU A 62 22.78 -38.32 -10.64
N ALA A 63 22.26 -37.40 -9.81
CA ALA A 63 20.95 -37.52 -9.19
C ALA A 63 20.25 -36.15 -8.96
N PRO A 64 19.81 -35.45 -10.03
CA PRO A 64 19.30 -34.07 -9.93
C PRO A 64 18.06 -33.94 -9.04
N ALA A 65 17.16 -34.93 -9.06
CA ALA A 65 15.91 -34.90 -8.29
C ALA A 65 16.17 -34.93 -6.76
N LEU A 66 17.19 -35.67 -6.30
CA LEU A 66 17.52 -35.77 -4.88
C LEU A 66 18.15 -34.48 -4.35
N VAL A 67 19.00 -33.83 -5.15
CA VAL A 67 19.63 -32.55 -4.79
C VAL A 67 18.59 -31.45 -4.66
N ILE A 68 17.63 -31.38 -5.60
CA ILE A 68 16.54 -30.40 -5.54
C ILE A 68 15.63 -30.68 -4.33
N ALA A 69 15.22 -31.94 -4.12
CA ALA A 69 14.36 -32.32 -3.00
C ALA A 69 15.01 -32.00 -1.64
N GLY A 70 16.32 -32.29 -1.49
CA GLY A 70 17.08 -31.96 -0.29
C GLY A 70 17.21 -30.45 -0.07
N GLY A 71 17.49 -29.69 -1.13
CA GLY A 71 17.54 -28.22 -1.07
C GLY A 71 16.20 -27.60 -0.66
N VAL A 72 15.08 -28.06 -1.24
CA VAL A 72 13.74 -27.59 -0.88
C VAL A 72 13.40 -27.95 0.57
N ALA A 73 13.72 -29.16 1.03
CA ALA A 73 13.46 -29.59 2.40
C ALA A 73 14.21 -28.74 3.45
N LEU A 74 15.40 -28.23 3.12
CA LEU A 74 16.18 -27.35 3.98
C LEU A 74 15.67 -25.90 3.94
N CYS A 75 15.32 -25.38 2.75
CA CYS A 75 14.92 -23.98 2.58
C CYS A 75 13.47 -23.70 2.99
N ALA A 76 12.55 -24.66 2.82
CA ALA A 76 11.13 -24.48 3.13
C ALA A 76 10.82 -24.04 4.58
N PRO A 77 11.39 -24.65 5.64
CA PRO A 77 11.12 -24.22 7.01
C PRO A 77 11.67 -22.81 7.31
N ILE A 78 12.82 -22.46 6.74
CA ILE A 78 13.43 -21.13 6.89
C ILE A 78 12.55 -20.07 6.23
N ALA A 79 12.09 -20.33 5.00
CA ALA A 79 11.18 -19.44 4.29
C ALA A 79 9.84 -19.28 5.02
N ALA A 80 9.32 -20.35 5.63
CA ALA A 80 8.08 -20.30 6.42
C ALA A 80 8.22 -19.43 7.68
N VAL A 81 9.31 -19.60 8.44
CA VAL A 81 9.58 -18.79 9.63
C VAL A 81 9.83 -17.32 9.26
N PHE A 82 10.58 -17.07 8.19
CA PHE A 82 10.83 -15.72 7.69
C PHE A 82 9.55 -15.03 7.22
N GLY A 83 8.67 -15.76 6.51
CA GLY A 83 7.36 -15.27 6.10
C GLY A 83 6.44 -14.95 7.30
N LEU A 84 6.44 -15.80 8.33
CA LEU A 84 5.71 -15.56 9.58
C LEU A 84 6.23 -14.33 10.34
N ALA A 85 7.55 -14.14 10.42
CA ALA A 85 8.17 -12.99 11.06
C ALA A 85 7.87 -11.68 10.31
N LEU A 86 7.98 -11.68 8.98
CA LEU A 86 7.62 -10.53 8.14
C LEU A 86 6.13 -10.17 8.25
N ARG A 87 5.25 -11.15 8.47
CA ARG A 87 3.82 -10.91 8.66
C ARG A 87 3.52 -10.09 9.92
N GLY A 88 4.38 -10.15 10.93
CA GLY A 88 4.30 -9.33 12.14
C GLY A 88 4.76 -7.88 11.91
N VAL A 89 5.80 -7.70 11.10
CA VAL A 89 6.39 -6.38 10.81
C VAL A 89 5.56 -5.59 9.79
N LEU A 90 4.99 -6.26 8.80
CA LEU A 90 4.20 -5.63 7.72
C LEU A 90 2.73 -5.41 8.09
N ARG A 91 2.21 -6.07 9.15
CA ARG A 91 0.89 -5.76 9.71
C ARG A 91 0.98 -4.53 10.59
N GLN A 92 1.20 -3.37 9.98
CA GLN A 92 0.90 -2.11 10.65
C GLN A 92 -0.62 -2.11 10.90
N ARG A 93 -1.02 -2.09 12.17
CA ARG A 93 -2.40 -1.74 12.49
C ARG A 93 -2.59 -0.32 11.96
N PRO A 94 -3.65 -0.03 11.18
CA PRO A 94 -3.97 1.36 10.88
C PRO A 94 -4.00 2.12 12.22
N PRO A 95 -3.41 3.33 12.30
CA PRO A 95 -3.42 4.10 13.53
C PRO A 95 -4.86 4.19 14.01
N ALA A 96 -5.07 4.02 15.31
CA ALA A 96 -6.38 4.24 15.90
C ALA A 96 -6.82 5.65 15.50
N ILE A 97 -7.92 5.77 14.76
CA ILE A 97 -8.53 7.08 14.52
C ILE A 97 -9.03 7.50 15.88
N ASP A 98 -8.37 8.50 16.49
CA ASP A 98 -8.85 9.09 17.72
C ASP A 98 -10.32 9.49 17.50
N PRO A 99 -11.24 9.08 18.38
CA PRO A 99 -12.64 9.47 18.25
C PRO A 99 -12.67 11.00 18.16
N VAL A 100 -13.24 11.52 17.07
CA VAL A 100 -13.42 12.96 16.88
C VAL A 100 -14.01 13.49 18.17
N PRO A 101 -13.31 14.39 18.89
CA PRO A 101 -13.81 14.92 20.15
C PRO A 101 -15.24 15.41 19.92
N LEU A 102 -16.19 14.90 20.71
CA LEU A 102 -17.55 15.44 20.75
C LEU A 102 -17.50 16.79 21.48
N THR A 103 -16.72 17.73 20.96
CA THR A 103 -16.80 19.12 21.37
C THR A 103 -18.14 19.63 20.86
N LYS A 104 -18.87 20.30 21.75
CA LYS A 104 -20.04 21.09 21.39
C LYS A 104 -19.63 21.96 20.19
N PRO A 105 -20.34 21.92 19.04
CA PRO A 105 -19.89 22.65 17.86
C PRO A 105 -19.69 24.12 18.24
N PRO A 106 -18.58 24.75 17.81
CA PRO A 106 -18.31 26.15 18.13
C PRO A 106 -19.50 27.02 17.72
N ARG A 107 -19.75 28.12 18.45
CA ARG A 107 -20.90 29.04 18.25
C ARG A 107 -21.04 29.58 16.81
N GLY A 108 -20.07 29.37 15.93
CA GLY A 108 -20.08 29.75 14.51
C GLY A 108 -21.01 28.94 13.59
N TRP A 109 -21.80 28.00 14.13
CA TRP A 109 -22.74 27.19 13.34
C TRP A 109 -23.95 27.96 12.77
N GLN A 110 -24.09 29.25 13.08
CA GLN A 110 -25.18 30.10 12.60
C GLN A 110 -25.03 30.59 11.15
N ILE A 111 -23.86 30.40 10.53
CA ILE A 111 -23.73 30.70 9.10
C ILE A 111 -24.23 29.48 8.33
N GLN A 112 -25.38 29.63 7.68
CA GLN A 112 -25.86 28.71 6.65
C GLN A 112 -25.25 29.10 5.30
N ALA A 113 -25.15 28.16 4.38
CA ALA A 113 -24.77 28.48 3.01
C ALA A 113 -25.77 27.88 2.04
N ARG A 114 -25.92 28.52 0.88
CA ARG A 114 -26.75 28.05 -0.22
C ARG A 114 -25.91 27.97 -1.49
N LEU A 115 -26.19 26.93 -2.28
CA LEU A 115 -25.78 26.84 -3.66
C LEU A 115 -27.00 27.11 -4.53
N GLU A 116 -26.88 28.06 -5.43
CA GLU A 116 -27.89 28.30 -6.46
C GLU A 116 -27.34 27.81 -7.80
N LEU A 117 -28.06 26.88 -8.43
CA LEU A 117 -27.76 26.47 -9.79
C LEU A 117 -28.20 27.56 -10.77
N VAL A 118 -27.24 28.07 -11.54
CA VAL A 118 -27.46 29.07 -12.58
C VAL A 118 -27.68 28.31 -13.89
N ASP A 119 -28.91 27.88 -14.14
CA ASP A 119 -29.30 27.24 -15.41
C ASP A 119 -29.65 28.31 -16.47
N PRO A 120 -29.13 28.23 -17.71
CA PRO A 120 -29.57 29.07 -18.82
C PRO A 120 -31.07 28.92 -19.19
N GLN A 121 -31.75 27.84 -18.77
CA GLN A 121 -33.19 27.60 -19.00
C GLN A 121 -34.11 28.18 -17.92
N ASN A 122 -33.57 28.98 -16.98
CA ASN A 122 -34.30 29.77 -15.99
C ASN A 122 -34.93 28.98 -14.83
N ASP A 123 -34.53 27.72 -14.64
CA ASP A 123 -34.86 26.96 -13.43
C ASP A 123 -33.79 27.21 -12.36
N ARG A 124 -34.19 27.72 -11.20
CA ARG A 124 -33.28 28.09 -10.10
C ARG A 124 -33.41 27.05 -9.01
N GLU A 125 -32.61 26.01 -9.09
CA GLU A 125 -32.54 25.02 -8.02
C GLU A 125 -31.62 25.52 -6.90
N GLN A 126 -32.13 25.54 -5.68
CA GLN A 126 -31.39 25.99 -4.49
C GLN A 126 -31.13 24.81 -3.57
N PHE A 127 -29.85 24.58 -3.27
CA PHE A 127 -29.40 23.54 -2.36
C PHE A 127 -28.88 24.19 -1.07
N LYS A 128 -29.43 23.79 0.07
CA LYS A 128 -28.94 24.26 1.38
C LYS A 128 -27.75 23.42 1.80
N ILE A 129 -26.63 24.08 2.08
CA ILE A 129 -25.46 23.45 2.71
C ILE A 129 -25.65 23.55 4.23
N GLY A 130 -26.01 22.42 4.83
CA GLY A 130 -26.21 22.28 6.27
C GLY A 130 -24.91 21.95 7.02
N HIS A 131 -25.00 20.96 7.89
CA HIS A 131 -23.87 20.49 8.69
C HIS A 131 -23.25 19.26 8.04
N GLY A 132 -22.02 19.39 7.55
CA GLY A 132 -21.22 18.26 7.08
C GLY A 132 -20.63 18.46 5.69
N LEU A 133 -20.57 17.34 4.97
CA LEU A 133 -19.98 17.20 3.63
C LEU A 133 -21.10 17.26 2.59
N VAL A 134 -20.92 18.06 1.53
CA VAL A 134 -21.83 18.11 0.37
C VAL A 134 -21.06 17.64 -0.87
N ARG A 135 -21.54 16.57 -1.48
CA ARG A 135 -20.98 15.97 -2.70
C ARG A 135 -21.70 16.51 -3.92
N ILE A 136 -20.93 16.85 -4.95
CA ILE A 136 -21.43 17.42 -6.19
C ILE A 136 -20.92 16.58 -7.36
N GLY A 137 -21.84 16.15 -8.22
CA GLY A 137 -21.50 15.29 -9.34
C GLY A 137 -22.69 14.93 -10.22
N ARG A 138 -22.45 14.13 -11.26
CA ARG A 138 -23.48 13.73 -12.24
C ARG A 138 -24.38 12.59 -11.74
N GLU A 139 -23.84 11.73 -10.87
CA GLU A 139 -24.60 10.59 -10.34
C GLU A 139 -25.61 11.04 -9.29
N GLU A 140 -26.71 10.30 -9.18
CA GLU A 140 -27.85 10.59 -8.28
C GLU A 140 -27.53 10.41 -6.79
N ASP A 141 -26.41 9.75 -6.48
CA ASP A 141 -25.96 9.54 -5.10
C ASP A 141 -25.24 10.76 -4.52
N ASN A 142 -25.02 11.81 -5.31
CA ASN A 142 -24.50 13.10 -4.87
C ASN A 142 -25.61 13.96 -4.25
N ASP A 143 -25.23 14.79 -3.28
CA ASP A 143 -26.17 15.69 -2.61
C ASP A 143 -26.63 16.83 -3.53
N VAL A 144 -25.78 17.21 -4.49
CA VAL A 144 -26.11 18.10 -5.62
C VAL A 144 -25.86 17.36 -6.93
N GLN A 145 -26.95 16.94 -7.58
CA GLN A 145 -26.87 16.26 -8.87
C GLN A 145 -26.85 17.27 -10.01
N LEU A 146 -25.79 17.24 -10.81
CA LEU A 146 -25.64 18.05 -12.01
C LEU A 146 -25.68 17.14 -13.25
N VAL A 147 -26.85 17.03 -13.87
CA VAL A 147 -27.10 16.13 -15.02
C VAL A 147 -26.53 16.72 -16.31
N HIS A 148 -25.20 16.82 -16.40
CA HIS A 148 -24.53 17.30 -17.60
C HIS A 148 -23.30 16.46 -17.94
N LYS A 149 -23.10 16.19 -19.23
CA LYS A 149 -22.03 15.29 -19.74
C LYS A 149 -20.60 15.72 -19.42
N THR A 150 -20.38 17.01 -19.15
CA THR A 150 -19.08 17.55 -18.76
C THR A 150 -18.82 17.49 -17.25
N VAL A 151 -19.81 17.07 -16.47
CA VAL A 151 -19.68 16.85 -15.03
C VAL A 151 -19.29 15.39 -14.79
N HIS A 152 -18.35 15.20 -13.87
CA HIS A 152 -17.87 13.86 -13.51
C HIS A 152 -18.83 13.22 -12.51
N ARG A 153 -18.75 11.89 -12.37
CA ARG A 153 -19.61 11.15 -11.46
C ARG A 153 -19.55 11.69 -10.03
N TYR A 154 -18.32 11.90 -9.55
CA TYR A 154 -17.99 12.66 -8.35
C TYR A 154 -17.03 13.74 -8.79
N HIS A 155 -17.42 15.00 -8.70
CA HIS A 155 -16.67 16.09 -9.29
C HIS A 155 -16.07 17.02 -8.24
N ALA A 156 -16.88 17.46 -7.29
CA ALA A 156 -16.45 18.36 -6.24
C ALA A 156 -17.06 17.96 -4.90
N VAL A 157 -16.39 18.34 -3.83
CA VAL A 157 -16.89 18.18 -2.47
C VAL A 157 -16.73 19.51 -1.74
N ILE A 158 -17.80 19.95 -1.09
CA ILE A 158 -17.76 21.09 -0.17
C ILE A 158 -17.83 20.56 1.25
N GLU A 159 -16.84 20.90 2.05
CA GLU A 159 -16.79 20.57 3.47
C GLU A 159 -16.90 21.83 4.32
N ARG A 160 -17.59 21.72 5.45
CA ARG A 160 -17.54 22.72 6.50
C ARG A 160 -16.47 22.35 7.51
N THR A 161 -15.46 23.21 7.68
CA THR A 161 -14.38 22.98 8.65
C THR A 161 -14.87 23.21 10.09
N PRO A 162 -14.14 22.69 11.11
CA PRO A 162 -14.43 22.98 12.51
C PRO A 162 -14.48 24.47 12.84
N GLU A 163 -13.72 25.29 12.12
CA GLU A 163 -13.67 26.75 12.24
C GLU A 163 -14.87 27.47 11.59
N SER A 164 -15.89 26.71 11.12
CA SER A 164 -17.08 27.21 10.42
C SER A 164 -16.79 27.85 9.06
N GLU A 165 -15.72 27.43 8.40
CA GLU A 165 -15.36 27.84 7.05
C GLU A 165 -15.86 26.81 6.03
N PHE A 166 -16.17 27.25 4.81
CA PHE A 166 -16.54 26.34 3.72
C PHE A 166 -15.36 26.18 2.77
N VAL A 167 -15.03 24.93 2.44
CA VAL A 167 -13.91 24.61 1.55
C VAL A 167 -14.40 23.70 0.44
N ILE A 168 -14.20 24.10 -0.80
CA ILE A 168 -14.44 23.26 -1.98
C ILE A 168 -13.17 22.55 -2.40
N THR A 169 -13.28 21.27 -2.74
CA THR A 169 -12.18 20.42 -3.21
C THR A 169 -12.59 19.72 -4.51
N ASP A 170 -11.71 19.75 -5.51
CA ASP A 170 -11.84 19.00 -6.75
C ASP A 170 -11.47 17.53 -6.53
N VAL A 171 -12.40 16.63 -6.83
CA VAL A 171 -12.22 15.16 -6.76
C VAL A 171 -12.40 14.48 -8.12
N SER A 172 -12.52 15.27 -9.21
CA SER A 172 -12.80 14.77 -10.56
C SER A 172 -11.62 14.04 -11.23
N GLY A 173 -10.42 14.11 -10.64
CA GLY A 173 -9.19 13.49 -11.14
C GLY A 173 -8.43 14.35 -12.15
N GLU A 174 -7.28 13.86 -12.62
CA GLU A 174 -6.40 14.59 -13.56
C GLU A 174 -7.05 14.78 -14.94
N ASP A 175 -7.83 13.79 -15.39
CA ASP A 175 -8.60 13.84 -16.65
C ASP A 175 -9.89 14.68 -16.54
N GLY A 176 -10.13 15.27 -15.37
CA GLY A 176 -11.30 16.08 -15.08
C GLY A 176 -11.29 17.45 -15.75
N ASN A 177 -12.48 17.96 -16.08
CA ASN A 177 -12.65 19.40 -16.39
C ASN A 177 -12.24 20.29 -15.21
N GLY A 178 -12.22 19.71 -14.00
CA GLY A 178 -11.85 20.32 -12.74
C GLY A 178 -12.84 21.36 -12.25
N VAL A 179 -12.63 21.80 -11.02
CA VAL A 179 -13.43 22.87 -10.40
C VAL A 179 -12.80 24.22 -10.70
N ARG A 180 -13.60 25.20 -11.11
CA ARG A 180 -13.15 26.59 -11.22
C ARG A 180 -13.93 27.48 -10.27
N VAL A 181 -13.25 28.39 -9.60
CA VAL A 181 -13.86 29.40 -8.74
C VAL A 181 -13.50 30.77 -9.30
N ASN A 182 -14.51 31.57 -9.64
CA ASN A 182 -14.37 32.87 -10.30
C ASN A 182 -13.49 32.80 -11.57
N GLY A 183 -13.59 31.71 -12.32
CA GLY A 183 -12.84 31.47 -13.57
C GLY A 183 -11.46 30.83 -13.40
N GLU A 184 -10.93 30.72 -12.17
CA GLU A 184 -9.62 30.10 -11.90
C GLU A 184 -9.78 28.62 -11.53
N ARG A 185 -9.00 27.71 -12.15
CA ARG A 185 -9.02 26.29 -11.80
C ARG A 185 -8.36 26.08 -10.45
N ILE A 186 -9.06 25.41 -9.52
CA ILE A 186 -8.58 25.14 -8.17
C ILE A 186 -8.53 23.65 -7.90
N GLN A 187 -7.61 23.24 -7.02
CA GLN A 187 -7.65 21.91 -6.40
C GLN A 187 -8.44 21.96 -5.09
N ARG A 188 -8.20 23.01 -4.29
CA ARG A 188 -8.84 23.27 -3.00
C ARG A 188 -8.97 24.78 -2.80
N HIS A 189 -10.13 25.26 -2.40
CA HIS A 189 -10.39 26.68 -2.24
C HIS A 189 -11.34 26.96 -1.08
N ARG A 190 -11.03 27.97 -0.27
CA ARG A 190 -11.90 28.43 0.82
C ARG A 190 -12.93 29.41 0.26
N LEU A 191 -14.20 29.05 0.36
CA LEU A 191 -15.33 29.86 -0.04
C LEU A 191 -15.66 30.89 1.04
N ARG A 192 -15.85 32.14 0.63
CA ARG A 192 -16.12 33.32 1.48
C ARG A 192 -17.52 33.89 1.28
N GLY A 193 -18.27 33.43 0.29
CA GLY A 193 -19.60 33.91 -0.06
C GLY A 193 -19.57 34.86 -1.25
N GLY A 194 -20.49 34.65 -2.19
CA GLY A 194 -20.62 35.43 -3.42
C GLY A 194 -19.80 34.88 -4.59
N GLU A 195 -19.03 33.81 -4.40
CA GLU A 195 -18.25 33.22 -5.48
C GLU A 195 -19.11 32.45 -6.49
N THR A 196 -18.64 32.44 -7.73
CA THR A 196 -19.17 31.62 -8.81
C THR A 196 -18.28 30.40 -9.00
N ILE A 197 -18.87 29.21 -8.93
CA ILE A 197 -18.21 27.93 -9.03
C ILE A 197 -18.64 27.27 -10.35
N ASP A 198 -17.70 27.09 -11.27
CA ASP A 198 -17.96 26.37 -12.52
C ASP A 198 -17.55 24.91 -12.37
N ILE A 199 -18.49 24.02 -12.68
CA ILE A 199 -18.33 22.57 -12.68
C ILE A 199 -18.69 22.07 -14.08
N GLY A 200 -17.67 21.84 -14.90
CA GLY A 200 -17.87 21.52 -16.31
C GLY A 200 -18.56 22.66 -17.07
N ARG A 201 -19.85 22.51 -17.40
CA ARG A 201 -20.68 23.57 -18.02
C ARG A 201 -21.80 24.08 -17.10
N SER A 202 -21.94 23.49 -15.92
CA SER A 202 -22.87 23.95 -14.91
C SER A 202 -22.19 25.02 -14.07
N GLN A 203 -22.93 26.09 -13.76
CA GLN A 203 -22.46 27.17 -12.92
C GLN A 203 -23.28 27.19 -11.63
N LEU A 204 -22.59 27.20 -10.49
CA LEU A 204 -23.18 27.30 -9.17
C LEU A 204 -22.77 28.63 -8.54
N LYS A 205 -23.71 29.34 -7.93
CA LYS A 205 -23.40 30.51 -7.10
C LYS A 205 -23.41 30.10 -5.64
N PHE A 206 -22.31 30.34 -4.95
CA PHE A 206 -22.20 30.09 -3.52
C PHE A 206 -22.51 31.37 -2.75
N GLU A 207 -23.45 31.31 -1.83
CA GLU A 207 -23.79 32.44 -0.97
C GLU A 207 -23.87 32.01 0.50
N LEU A 208 -23.29 32.83 1.36
CA LEU A 208 -23.49 32.71 2.80
C LEU A 208 -24.82 33.37 3.15
N SER A 209 -25.63 32.69 3.94
CA SER A 209 -26.84 33.23 4.54
C SER A 209 -26.71 33.21 6.06
N GLU A 210 -26.95 34.35 6.70
CA GLU A 210 -27.13 34.39 8.15
C GLU A 210 -28.42 33.63 8.51
N ALA A 211 -28.33 32.70 9.48
CA ALA A 211 -29.47 31.92 9.97
C ALA A 211 -30.37 32.73 10.91
#